data_AF-A0A9D7JRW0-F1
#
_entry.id   AF-A0A9D7JRW0-F1
#
_cell.length_a   1.000
_cell.length_b   1.000
_cell.length_c   1.000
_cell.angle_alpha   90.00
_cell.angle_beta   90.00
_cell.angle_gamma   90.00
#
_symmetry.space_group_name_H-M   'P 1'
#
loop_
_entity.id
_entity.type
_entity.pdbx_description
1 polymer ?
#
loop_
_entity_poly.entity_id
_entity_poly.type
_entity_poly.pdbx_seq_one_letter_code
_entity_poly.pdbx_strand_id
1 'polypeptide(L)'
;MTKSRLEAFSDGVIAIIITIMVLEMKVPHDTSWQALSKLTPVFLSYILSFIGLGIYWVNHHHLLHSIKKVHGRVLWANLNLLFWLSLVPFVTAWMGESNFAKEPVILYAVSCNCCGLAYFLLLLSIKKSHRDYPDMMELLRHQTHKGLLSNIAYLLALIFAFYYPIVSAVLFILVAGIWFIPDKDIEAALSRDI
;
A
#
# COMPACT_ATOMS: atom_id res chain seq x y z
N MET A 1 22.58 -0.33 -10.41
CA MET A 1 21.67 0.77 -10.02
C MET A 1 21.94 1.11 -8.56
N THR A 2 22.07 2.39 -8.21
CA THR A 2 22.29 2.80 -6.82
C THR A 2 20.98 2.69 -6.02
N LYS A 3 21.09 2.51 -4.70
CA LYS A 3 19.95 2.54 -3.77
C LYS A 3 19.13 3.84 -3.94
N SER A 4 19.83 4.97 -3.94
CA SER A 4 19.25 6.30 -4.11
C SER A 4 18.42 6.47 -5.39
N ARG A 5 18.84 5.84 -6.50
CA ARG A 5 18.07 5.89 -7.75
C ARG A 5 16.80 5.05 -7.70
N LEU A 6 16.80 3.93 -6.96
CA LEU A 6 15.61 3.10 -6.77
C LEU A 6 14.58 3.81 -5.88
N GLU A 7 15.07 4.40 -4.79
CA GLU A 7 14.25 5.19 -3.85
C GLU A 7 13.60 6.36 -4.58
N ALA A 8 14.40 7.23 -5.22
CA ALA A 8 13.89 8.40 -5.93
C ALA A 8 12.89 8.04 -7.05
N PHE A 9 13.12 6.93 -7.78
CA PHE A 9 12.17 6.46 -8.78
C PHE A 9 10.85 6.02 -8.15
N SER A 10 10.91 5.24 -7.07
CA SER A 10 9.71 4.72 -6.40
C SER A 10 8.93 5.84 -5.72
N ASP A 11 9.61 6.78 -5.06
CA ASP A 11 9.00 7.97 -4.45
C ASP A 11 8.29 8.82 -5.51
N GLY A 12 8.94 9.04 -6.67
CA GLY A 12 8.34 9.77 -7.79
C GLY A 12 7.07 9.08 -8.32
N VAL A 13 7.10 7.76 -8.49
CA VAL A 13 5.93 6.99 -8.93
C VAL A 13 4.80 7.06 -7.90
N ILE A 14 5.08 6.85 -6.62
CA ILE A 14 4.05 6.89 -5.57
C ILE A 14 3.47 8.31 -5.41
N ALA A 15 4.28 9.37 -5.52
CA ALA A 15 3.80 10.74 -5.51
C ALA A 15 2.84 11.04 -6.68
N ILE A 16 3.15 10.54 -7.88
CA ILE A 16 2.25 10.67 -9.04
C ILE A 16 0.95 9.90 -8.80
N ILE A 17 1.00 8.68 -8.27
CA ILE A 17 -0.19 7.89 -7.95
C ILE A 17 -1.10 8.65 -6.97
N ILE A 18 -0.52 9.20 -5.89
CA ILE A 18 -1.27 9.97 -4.89
C ILE A 18 -1.94 11.19 -5.50
N THR A 19 -1.22 11.93 -6.36
CA THR A 19 -1.77 13.14 -6.99
C THR A 19 -2.83 12.82 -8.04
N ILE A 20 -2.72 11.71 -8.78
CA ILE A 20 -3.77 11.27 -9.72
C ILE A 20 -5.08 10.99 -8.97
N MET A 21 -5.04 10.39 -7.77
CA MET A 21 -6.27 10.05 -7.04
C MET A 21 -7.17 11.24 -6.73
N VAL A 22 -6.61 12.41 -6.40
CA VAL A 22 -7.44 13.59 -6.11
C VAL A 22 -8.10 14.14 -7.37
N LEU A 23 -7.48 13.92 -8.55
CA LEU A 23 -8.03 14.37 -9.84
C LEU A 23 -9.29 13.59 -10.24
N GLU A 24 -9.48 12.38 -9.72
CA GLU A 24 -10.70 11.58 -9.94
C GLU A 24 -11.91 12.15 -9.19
N MET A 25 -11.69 13.06 -8.23
CA MET A 25 -12.76 13.75 -7.52
C MET A 25 -13.25 14.96 -8.34
N LYS A 26 -14.18 14.68 -9.26
CA LYS A 26 -14.71 15.68 -10.19
C LYS A 26 -15.48 16.78 -9.46
N VAL A 27 -15.19 18.03 -9.80
CA VAL A 27 -15.92 19.21 -9.31
C VAL A 27 -17.37 19.12 -9.79
N PRO A 28 -18.38 19.32 -8.91
CA PRO A 28 -19.77 19.26 -9.32
C PRO A 28 -20.13 20.47 -10.18
N HIS A 29 -21.02 20.27 -11.15
CA HIS A 29 -21.49 21.36 -12.03
C HIS A 29 -22.49 22.31 -11.36
N ASP A 30 -23.15 21.84 -10.29
CA ASP A 30 -24.09 22.63 -9.49
C ASP A 30 -23.35 23.25 -8.30
N THR A 31 -23.69 24.51 -7.98
CA THR A 31 -23.10 25.30 -6.89
C THR A 31 -23.74 25.02 -5.53
N SER A 32 -24.78 24.18 -5.47
CA SER A 32 -25.48 23.85 -4.24
C SER A 32 -24.65 22.98 -3.28
N TRP A 33 -24.84 23.15 -1.97
CA TRP A 33 -24.26 22.25 -0.95
C TRP A 33 -24.68 20.79 -1.12
N GLN A 34 -25.86 20.56 -1.71
CA GLN A 34 -26.37 19.23 -2.03
C GLN A 34 -25.58 18.56 -3.17
N ALA A 35 -24.95 19.34 -4.05
CA ALA A 35 -24.06 18.79 -5.07
C ALA A 35 -22.78 18.20 -4.44
N LEU A 36 -22.26 18.84 -3.38
CA LEU A 36 -21.11 18.33 -2.62
C LEU A 36 -21.43 17.07 -1.83
N SER A 37 -22.65 16.94 -1.26
CA SER A 37 -23.02 15.73 -0.51
C SER A 37 -23.09 14.47 -1.40
N LYS A 38 -23.30 14.63 -2.71
CA LYS A 38 -23.22 13.52 -3.67
C LYS A 38 -21.80 12.99 -3.87
N LEU A 39 -20.77 13.77 -3.52
CA LEU A 39 -19.36 13.37 -3.62
C LEU A 39 -18.87 12.60 -2.39
N THR A 40 -19.67 12.48 -1.33
CA THR A 40 -19.26 11.78 -0.10
C THR A 40 -18.68 10.38 -0.35
N PRO A 41 -19.27 9.51 -1.20
CA PRO A 41 -18.70 8.18 -1.48
C PRO A 41 -17.31 8.25 -2.14
N VAL A 42 -17.12 9.17 -3.08
CA VAL A 42 -15.83 9.40 -3.77
C VAL A 42 -14.80 9.93 -2.78
N PHE A 43 -15.17 10.91 -1.96
CA PHE A 43 -14.30 11.50 -0.95
C PHE A 43 -13.85 10.49 0.11
N LEU A 44 -14.76 9.64 0.60
CA LEU A 44 -14.44 8.56 1.54
C LEU A 44 -13.49 7.53 0.93
N SER A 45 -13.74 7.12 -0.32
CA SER A 45 -12.87 6.20 -1.07
C SER A 45 -11.48 6.79 -1.26
N TYR A 46 -11.40 8.09 -1.57
CA TYR A 46 -10.16 8.85 -1.67
C TYR A 46 -9.38 8.85 -0.35
N ILE A 47 -10.01 9.20 0.78
CA ILE A 47 -9.33 9.21 2.10
C ILE A 47 -8.76 7.84 2.43
N LEU A 48 -9.57 6.78 2.27
CA LEU A 48 -9.16 5.40 2.56
C LEU A 48 -7.90 5.03 1.75
N SER A 49 -7.91 5.35 0.46
CA SER A 49 -6.83 4.97 -0.45
C SER A 49 -5.60 5.87 -0.31
N PHE A 50 -5.78 7.14 0.03
CA PHE A 50 -4.70 8.05 0.40
C PHE A 50 -3.95 7.56 1.63
N ILE A 51 -4.67 7.19 2.68
CA ILE A 51 -4.07 6.60 3.89
C ILE A 51 -3.35 5.30 3.53
N GLY A 52 -3.98 4.42 2.75
CA GLY A 52 -3.37 3.16 2.30
C GLY A 52 -2.06 3.37 1.53
N LEU A 53 -2.05 4.26 0.54
CA LEU A 53 -0.85 4.58 -0.25
C LEU A 53 0.22 5.28 0.59
N GLY A 54 -0.17 6.15 1.52
CA GLY A 54 0.75 6.76 2.48
C GLY A 54 1.43 5.70 3.36
N ILE A 55 0.67 4.73 3.87
CA ILE A 55 1.20 3.60 4.63
C ILE A 55 2.19 2.78 3.79
N TYR A 56 1.85 2.49 2.53
CA TYR A 56 2.78 1.80 1.62
C TYR A 56 4.05 2.60 1.40
N TRP A 57 3.93 3.91 1.15
CA TRP A 57 5.08 4.78 0.95
C TRP A 57 6.01 4.80 2.16
N VAL A 58 5.46 5.05 3.36
CA VAL A 58 6.27 5.08 4.60
C VAL A 58 7.00 3.76 4.81
N ASN A 59 6.29 2.62 4.73
CA ASN A 59 6.89 1.31 4.96
C ASN A 59 7.85 0.88 3.84
N HIS A 60 7.62 1.33 2.61
CA HIS A 60 8.52 1.12 1.48
C HIS A 60 9.80 1.94 1.63
N HIS A 61 9.69 3.21 2.01
CA HIS A 61 10.80 4.11 2.26
C HIS A 61 11.71 3.56 3.37
N HIS A 62 11.14 3.17 4.52
CA HIS A 62 11.90 2.53 5.61
C HIS A 62 12.59 1.22 5.17
N LEU A 63 11.88 0.38 4.41
CA LEU A 63 12.42 -0.88 3.91
C LEU A 63 13.60 -0.64 2.95
N LEU A 64 13.48 0.26 1.98
CA LEU A 64 14.57 0.56 1.05
C LEU A 64 15.73 1.27 1.74
N HIS A 65 15.47 2.14 2.71
CA HIS A 65 16.55 2.83 3.40
C HIS A 65 17.43 1.85 4.19
N SER A 66 16.84 0.76 4.72
CA SER A 66 17.57 -0.28 5.47
C SER A 66 18.56 -1.10 4.63
N ILE A 67 18.41 -1.19 3.31
CA ILE A 67 19.25 -2.08 2.48
C ILE A 67 20.54 -1.41 2.03
N LYS A 68 21.65 -2.16 2.02
CA LYS A 68 22.98 -1.65 1.58
C LYS A 68 23.22 -1.82 0.09
N LYS A 69 22.69 -2.88 -0.52
CA LYS A 69 22.90 -3.21 -1.94
C LYS A 69 21.59 -3.56 -2.64
N VAL A 70 21.45 -3.08 -3.87
CA VAL A 70 20.29 -3.38 -4.72
C VAL A 70 20.66 -4.49 -5.70
N HIS A 71 19.92 -5.60 -5.64
CA HIS A 71 20.06 -6.74 -6.53
C HIS A 71 18.97 -6.74 -7.60
N GLY A 72 19.21 -7.38 -8.77
CA GLY A 72 18.23 -7.42 -9.87
C GLY A 72 16.85 -7.98 -9.47
N ARG A 73 16.82 -8.95 -8.55
CA ARG A 73 15.55 -9.49 -8.00
C ARG A 73 14.75 -8.44 -7.22
N VAL A 74 15.44 -7.59 -6.46
CA VAL A 74 14.82 -6.48 -5.71
C VAL A 74 14.23 -5.46 -6.68
N LEU A 75 14.93 -5.17 -7.80
CA LEU A 75 14.42 -4.27 -8.83
C LEU A 75 13.08 -4.76 -9.44
N TRP A 76 13.03 -6.04 -9.84
CA TRP A 76 11.80 -6.61 -10.40
C TRP A 76 10.66 -6.72 -9.39
N ALA A 77 10.96 -7.09 -8.15
CA ALA A 77 9.95 -7.11 -7.09
C ALA A 77 9.43 -5.70 -6.77
N ASN A 78 10.30 -4.68 -6.82
CA ASN A 78 9.91 -3.29 -6.66
C ASN A 78 9.00 -2.81 -7.79
N LEU A 79 9.34 -3.12 -9.05
CA LEU A 79 8.49 -2.79 -10.19
C LEU A 79 7.12 -3.49 -10.11
N ASN A 80 7.09 -4.74 -9.63
CA ASN A 80 5.84 -5.46 -9.40
C ASN A 80 4.94 -4.75 -8.37
N LEU A 81 5.53 -4.26 -7.26
CA LEU A 81 4.79 -3.44 -6.28
C LEU A 81 4.26 -2.15 -6.92
N LEU A 82 5.12 -1.39 -7.59
CA LEU A 82 4.72 -0.12 -8.22
C LEU A 82 3.62 -0.30 -9.27
N PHE A 83 3.64 -1.41 -10.02
CA PHE A 83 2.57 -1.76 -10.95
C PHE A 83 1.21 -1.86 -10.25
N TRP A 84 1.11 -2.63 -9.16
CA TRP A 84 -0.15 -2.79 -8.45
C TRP A 84 -0.61 -1.50 -7.77
N LEU A 85 0.33 -0.74 -7.17
CA LEU A 85 0.00 0.57 -6.60
C LEU A 85 -0.53 1.54 -7.67
N SER A 86 -0.03 1.45 -8.92
CA SER A 86 -0.48 2.32 -10.01
C SER A 86 -1.94 2.10 -10.43
N LEU A 87 -2.53 0.96 -10.08
CA LEU A 87 -3.94 0.64 -10.35
C LEU A 87 -4.89 1.15 -9.25
N VAL A 88 -4.35 1.54 -8.08
CA VAL A 88 -5.15 2.01 -6.93
C VAL A 88 -6.07 3.19 -7.29
N PRO A 89 -5.62 4.23 -8.03
CA PRO A 89 -6.49 5.36 -8.37
C PRO A 89 -7.74 4.93 -9.14
N PHE A 90 -7.57 4.06 -10.14
CA PHE A 90 -8.67 3.55 -10.96
C PHE A 90 -9.71 2.79 -10.12
N VAL A 91 -9.27 1.82 -9.30
CA VAL A 91 -10.22 1.03 -8.49
C VAL A 91 -10.88 1.87 -7.40
N THR A 92 -10.18 2.89 -6.89
CA THR A 92 -10.70 3.83 -5.89
C THR A 92 -11.81 4.70 -6.47
N ALA A 93 -11.55 5.29 -7.65
CA ALA A 93 -12.52 6.12 -8.36
C ALA A 93 -13.77 5.32 -8.70
N TRP A 94 -13.60 4.11 -9.25
CA TRP A 94 -14.73 3.25 -9.61
C TRP A 94 -15.57 2.84 -8.40
N MET A 95 -14.94 2.50 -7.27
CA MET A 95 -15.63 2.20 -6.01
C MET A 95 -16.42 3.40 -5.48
N GLY A 96 -15.82 4.60 -5.53
CA GLY A 96 -16.47 5.83 -5.09
C GLY A 96 -17.65 6.24 -5.98
N GLU A 97 -17.45 6.30 -7.30
CA GLU A 97 -18.49 6.71 -8.27
C GLU A 97 -19.68 5.73 -8.29
N SER A 98 -19.42 4.45 -8.03
CA SER A 98 -20.46 3.40 -7.97
C SER A 98 -21.20 3.32 -6.63
N ASN A 99 -20.97 4.26 -5.71
CA ASN A 99 -21.57 4.24 -4.36
C ASN A 99 -21.30 2.91 -3.61
N PHE A 100 -20.07 2.39 -3.71
CA PHE A 100 -19.67 1.12 -3.09
C PHE A 100 -20.50 -0.08 -3.57
N ALA A 101 -20.84 -0.12 -4.86
CA ALA A 101 -21.44 -1.30 -5.47
C ALA A 101 -20.53 -2.54 -5.29
N LYS A 102 -21.13 -3.73 -5.36
CA LYS A 102 -20.47 -5.00 -5.02
C LYS A 102 -19.22 -5.25 -5.87
N GLU A 103 -19.33 -5.15 -7.20
CA GLU A 103 -18.26 -5.49 -8.13
C GLU A 103 -17.04 -4.54 -8.01
N PRO A 104 -17.22 -3.21 -7.92
CA PRO A 104 -16.12 -2.28 -7.67
C PRO A 104 -15.41 -2.51 -6.33
N VAL A 105 -16.15 -2.83 -5.27
CA VAL A 105 -15.57 -3.17 -3.95
C VAL A 105 -14.76 -4.45 -4.03
N ILE A 106 -15.23 -5.48 -4.75
CA ILE A 106 -14.47 -6.71 -4.98
C ILE A 106 -13.17 -6.41 -5.74
N LEU A 107 -13.22 -5.61 -6.80
CA LEU A 107 -12.01 -5.27 -7.56
C LEU A 107 -11.02 -4.45 -6.72
N TYR A 108 -11.52 -3.52 -5.91
CA TYR A 108 -10.71 -2.78 -4.94
C TYR A 108 -10.00 -3.75 -3.97
N ALA A 109 -10.73 -4.70 -3.40
CA ALA A 109 -10.19 -5.71 -2.50
C ALA A 109 -9.12 -6.60 -3.16
N VAL A 110 -9.33 -7.00 -4.43
CA VAL A 110 -8.33 -7.72 -5.23
C VAL A 110 -7.07 -6.89 -5.42
N SER A 111 -7.21 -5.61 -5.78
CA SER A 111 -6.08 -4.70 -5.97
C SER A 111 -5.26 -4.54 -4.69
N CYS A 112 -5.91 -4.32 -3.55
CA CYS A 112 -5.24 -4.24 -2.24
C CYS A 112 -4.51 -5.54 -1.88
N ASN A 113 -5.10 -6.71 -2.15
CA ASN A 113 -4.46 -8.01 -1.96
C ASN A 113 -3.19 -8.14 -2.79
N CYS A 114 -3.26 -7.78 -4.08
CA CYS A 114 -2.10 -7.81 -4.96
C CYS A 114 -1.00 -6.85 -4.50
N CYS A 115 -1.35 -5.65 -4.00
CA CYS A 115 -0.38 -4.72 -3.41
C CYS A 115 0.32 -5.33 -2.18
N GLY A 116 -0.45 -5.95 -1.27
CA GLY A 116 0.08 -6.58 -0.06
C GLY A 116 1.00 -7.76 -0.37
N LEU A 117 0.62 -8.56 -1.38
CA LEU A 117 1.43 -9.68 -1.85
C LEU A 117 2.71 -9.18 -2.52
N ALA A 118 2.62 -8.16 -3.39
CA ALA A 118 3.77 -7.59 -4.07
C ALA A 118 4.78 -6.97 -3.09
N TYR A 119 4.30 -6.27 -2.06
CA TYR A 119 5.15 -5.75 -0.98
C TYR A 119 5.83 -6.90 -0.23
N PHE A 120 5.11 -7.98 0.07
CA PHE A 120 5.69 -9.14 0.73
C PHE A 120 6.74 -9.86 -0.14
N LEU A 121 6.53 -9.96 -1.45
CA LEU A 121 7.52 -10.47 -2.39
C LEU A 121 8.77 -9.59 -2.47
N LEU A 122 8.62 -8.27 -2.39
CA LEU A 122 9.73 -7.32 -2.27
C LEU A 122 10.53 -7.58 -0.99
N LEU A 123 9.85 -7.70 0.15
CA LEU A 123 10.46 -8.01 1.44
C LEU A 123 11.24 -9.33 1.40
N LEU A 124 10.64 -10.41 0.88
CA LEU A 124 11.31 -11.71 0.74
C LEU A 124 12.51 -11.64 -0.21
N SER A 125 12.42 -10.84 -1.28
CA SER A 125 13.52 -10.64 -2.23
C SER A 125 14.70 -9.91 -1.59
N ILE A 126 14.42 -8.91 -0.75
CA ILE A 126 15.43 -8.20 0.04
C ILE A 126 16.07 -9.16 1.04
N LYS A 127 15.25 -9.88 1.81
CA LYS A 127 15.69 -10.85 2.81
C LYS A 127 16.62 -11.91 2.21
N LYS A 128 16.22 -12.47 1.06
CA LYS A 128 17.03 -13.48 0.35
C LYS A 128 18.34 -12.91 -0.17
N SER A 129 18.36 -11.64 -0.59
CA SER A 129 19.57 -10.99 -1.12
C SER A 129 20.56 -10.57 -0.02
N HIS A 130 20.10 -10.47 1.23
CA HIS A 130 20.91 -10.06 2.39
C HIS A 130 20.99 -11.16 3.47
N ARG A 131 20.83 -12.44 3.08
CA ARG A 131 20.80 -13.57 4.01
C ARG A 131 22.08 -13.69 4.86
N ASP A 132 23.20 -13.23 4.33
CA ASP A 132 24.52 -13.33 4.97
C ASP A 132 24.76 -12.24 6.03
N TYR A 133 23.77 -11.36 6.29
CA TYR A 133 23.85 -10.29 7.28
C TYR A 133 22.88 -10.57 8.45
N PRO A 134 23.35 -11.12 9.59
CA PRO A 134 22.50 -11.52 10.71
C PRO A 134 21.64 -10.39 11.27
N ASP A 135 22.23 -9.21 11.46
CA ASP A 135 21.54 -8.02 11.97
C ASP A 135 20.36 -7.60 11.08
N MET A 136 20.51 -7.76 9.76
CA MET A 136 19.44 -7.49 8.78
C MET A 136 18.31 -8.52 8.88
N MET A 137 18.64 -9.79 9.14
CA MET A 137 17.64 -10.83 9.28
C MET A 137 16.80 -10.66 10.54
N GLU A 138 17.40 -10.17 11.62
CA GLU A 138 16.70 -9.81 12.84
C GLU A 138 15.81 -8.59 12.62
N LEU A 139 16.35 -7.53 12.01
CA LEU A 139 15.60 -6.32 11.66
C LEU A 139 14.35 -6.60 10.82
N LEU A 140 14.46 -7.45 9.80
CA LEU A 140 13.36 -7.78 8.90
C LEU A 140 12.42 -8.86 9.45
N ARG A 141 12.74 -9.47 10.60
CA ARG A 141 11.94 -10.58 11.17
C ARG A 141 10.54 -10.12 11.54
N HIS A 142 10.43 -8.98 12.22
CA HIS A 142 9.16 -8.44 12.68
C HIS A 142 8.29 -8.03 11.48
N GLN A 143 8.87 -7.31 10.52
CA GLN A 143 8.21 -6.95 9.26
C GLN A 143 7.76 -8.18 8.44
N THR A 144 8.53 -9.29 8.47
CA THR A 144 8.13 -10.54 7.80
C THR A 144 6.87 -11.15 8.45
N HIS A 145 6.79 -11.16 9.78
CA HIS A 145 5.61 -11.69 10.49
C HIS A 145 4.38 -10.81 10.26
N LYS A 146 4.53 -9.48 10.36
CA LYS A 146 3.49 -8.51 10.00
C LYS A 146 3.02 -8.73 8.55
N GLY A 147 3.95 -8.86 7.61
CA GLY A 147 3.68 -9.16 6.20
C GLY A 147 2.85 -10.40 5.97
N LEU A 148 3.21 -11.51 6.62
CA LEU A 148 2.46 -12.76 6.51
C LEU A 148 1.04 -12.64 7.10
N LEU A 149 0.92 -12.08 8.31
CA LEU A 149 -0.37 -11.89 8.97
C LEU A 149 -1.29 -10.98 8.14
N SER A 150 -0.77 -9.90 7.59
CA SER A 150 -1.53 -8.99 6.75
C SER A 150 -1.96 -9.61 5.42
N ASN A 151 -1.12 -10.44 4.78
CA ASN A 151 -1.53 -11.15 3.57
C ASN A 151 -2.64 -12.17 3.85
N ILE A 152 -2.58 -12.89 4.97
CA ILE A 152 -3.67 -13.78 5.40
C ILE A 152 -4.95 -12.97 5.64
N ALA A 153 -4.85 -11.85 6.36
CA ALA A 153 -5.99 -10.97 6.62
C ALA A 153 -6.58 -10.38 5.34
N TYR A 154 -5.76 -9.96 4.38
CA TYR A 154 -6.22 -9.48 3.07
C TYR A 154 -6.93 -10.58 2.28
N LEU A 155 -6.41 -11.81 2.29
CA LEU A 155 -7.03 -12.93 1.59
C LEU A 155 -8.40 -13.27 2.22
N LEU A 156 -8.48 -13.27 3.55
CA LEU A 156 -9.75 -13.42 4.26
C LEU A 156 -10.70 -12.26 3.94
N ALA A 157 -10.21 -11.02 3.92
CA ALA A 157 -11.02 -9.85 3.57
C ALA A 157 -11.60 -9.97 2.17
N LEU A 158 -10.84 -10.49 1.21
CA LEU A 158 -11.32 -10.74 -0.15
C LEU A 158 -12.42 -11.81 -0.16
N ILE A 159 -12.24 -12.92 0.54
CA ILE A 159 -13.27 -13.97 0.65
C ILE A 159 -14.54 -13.40 1.28
N PHE A 160 -14.42 -12.64 2.38
CA PHE A 160 -15.56 -12.01 3.04
C PHE A 160 -16.20 -10.90 2.21
N ALA A 161 -15.50 -10.26 1.28
CA ALA A 161 -16.09 -9.22 0.42
C ALA A 161 -17.28 -9.74 -0.40
N PHE A 162 -17.30 -11.03 -0.74
CA PHE A 162 -18.40 -11.64 -1.51
C PHE A 162 -19.68 -11.86 -0.70
N TYR A 163 -19.58 -12.03 0.62
CA TYR A 163 -20.68 -12.45 1.50
C TYR A 163 -21.03 -11.42 2.57
N TYR A 164 -20.03 -10.75 3.15
CA TYR A 164 -20.15 -9.82 4.28
C TYR A 164 -19.22 -8.60 4.09
N PRO A 165 -19.62 -7.59 3.29
CA PRO A 165 -18.77 -6.42 2.98
C PRO A 165 -18.26 -5.67 4.22
N ILE A 166 -19.05 -5.60 5.29
CA ILE A 166 -18.66 -4.94 6.55
C ILE A 166 -17.48 -5.66 7.20
N VAL A 167 -17.48 -7.00 7.22
CA VAL A 167 -16.38 -7.80 7.78
C VAL A 167 -15.11 -7.59 6.95
N SER A 168 -15.24 -7.53 5.63
CA SER A 168 -14.13 -7.21 4.73
C SER A 168 -13.53 -5.84 5.03
N ALA A 169 -14.36 -4.80 5.16
CA ALA A 169 -13.92 -3.45 5.49
C ALA A 169 -13.19 -3.37 6.85
N VAL A 170 -13.71 -4.04 7.88
CA VAL A 170 -13.05 -4.11 9.20
C VAL A 170 -11.66 -4.75 9.08
N LEU A 171 -11.52 -5.84 8.33
CA LEU A 171 -10.22 -6.48 8.10
C LEU A 171 -9.23 -5.55 7.37
N PHE A 172 -9.68 -4.80 6.36
CA PHE A 172 -8.85 -3.79 5.70
C PHE A 172 -8.36 -2.70 6.67
N ILE A 173 -9.25 -2.19 7.53
CA ILE A 173 -8.91 -1.18 8.55
C ILE A 173 -7.93 -1.75 9.57
N LEU A 174 -8.12 -3.00 10.01
CA LEU A 174 -7.20 -3.66 10.95
C LEU A 174 -5.81 -3.81 10.34
N VAL A 175 -5.71 -4.22 9.07
CA VAL A 175 -4.42 -4.28 8.38
C VAL A 175 -3.80 -2.90 8.27
N ALA A 176 -4.56 -1.88 7.87
CA ALA A 176 -4.05 -0.50 7.86
C ALA A 176 -3.51 -0.08 9.24
N GLY A 177 -4.23 -0.41 10.32
CA GLY A 177 -3.78 -0.13 11.70
C GLY A 177 -2.48 -0.83 12.09
N ILE A 178 -2.27 -2.08 11.65
CA ILE A 178 -1.02 -2.82 11.88
C ILE A 178 0.19 -2.11 11.26
N TRP A 179 -0.01 -1.49 10.10
CA TRP A 179 1.05 -0.86 9.29
C TRP A 179 1.16 0.65 9.47
N PHE A 180 0.18 1.29 10.12
CA PHE A 180 0.15 2.73 10.34
C PHE A 180 1.34 3.21 11.18
N ILE A 181 1.76 2.41 12.16
CA ILE A 181 2.97 2.67 12.95
C ILE A 181 4.13 1.91 12.29
N PRO A 182 5.14 2.62 11.75
CA PRO A 182 6.32 2.00 11.17
C PRO A 182 7.03 1.08 12.17
N ASP A 183 7.84 0.17 11.65
CA ASP A 183 8.60 -0.73 12.51
C ASP A 183 9.66 0.04 13.31
N LYS A 184 9.49 0.11 14.63
CA LYS A 184 10.36 0.86 15.55
C LYS A 184 11.80 0.35 15.50
N ASP A 185 12.00 -0.92 15.18
CA ASP A 185 13.33 -1.51 15.04
C ASP A 185 14.08 -0.89 13.84
N ILE A 186 13.36 -0.58 12.76
CA ILE A 186 13.92 0.10 11.59
C ILE A 186 14.22 1.56 11.91
N GLU A 187 13.33 2.27 12.60
CA GLU A 187 13.59 3.65 13.05
C GLU A 187 14.81 3.73 13.99
N ALA A 188 14.94 2.78 14.92
CA ALA A 188 16.07 2.69 15.84
C ALA A 188 17.40 2.38 15.11
N ALA A 189 17.37 1.59 14.03
CA ALA A 189 18.54 1.37 13.19
C ALA A 189 18.94 2.63 12.40
N LEU A 190 17.96 3.34 11.84
CA LEU A 190 18.18 4.57 11.05
C LEU A 190 18.77 5.72 11.87
N SER A 191 18.35 5.84 13.13
CA SER A 191 18.86 6.86 14.06
C SER A 191 20.27 6.59 14.58
N ARG A 192 20.81 5.38 14.42
CA ARG A 192 22.20 5.03 14.81
C ARG A 192 23.23 5.30 13.71
N ASP A 193 22.77 5.50 12.47
CA ASP A 193 23.60 5.79 11.29
C ASP A 193 23.74 7.32 11.02
N ILE A 194 23.18 8.18 11.88
CA ILE A 194 23.32 9.66 11.89
C ILE A 194 24.22 10.06 13.06
#